data_AF-A0A7W7YQ75-F1
#
_entry.id   AF-A0A7W7YQ75-F1
#
_cell.length_a   1.000
_cell.length_b   1.000
_cell.length_c   1.000
_cell.angle_alpha   90.00
_cell.angle_beta   90.00
_cell.angle_gamma   90.00
#
_symmetry.space_group_name_H-M   'P 1'
#
loop_
_entity.id
_entity.type
_entity.pdbx_description
1 polymer ?
#
loop_
_entity_poly.entity_id
_entity_poly.type
_entity_poly.pdbx_seq_one_letter_code
_entity_poly.pdbx_strand_id
1 'polypeptide(L)'
;MKSPSTLLARAALVTSSLFLGLAASLQAAPPANDNFANATVLALDTAVIVNNAEATQETDEPNHSRFGRTTLRSIWYQTTPTFSGYVELDTAGSTTDTVIAVYKGTAVNKLTLLDKADDNSGGGSLAKIRIPVVKGVKYAIALDGFSGTGNLQIIMRPLLQHASTVFEAPLRFTSTFSGAFLPDNGKLSLTLTDKGSVSGKVYLGNKVNSFVSAITIDKTIPIVIVRPDRLPVFITVSLDTLATGQLKLAAAVVGVMGDKTLNVTAHQAPKFNNLSPCPRAGNYNYRISTLTDAGFGLCRLSISSTGLCKGTGFLGDGTPFTYSAPLLNDAISDVLLDIKLKGLLHHHTPLYGGKGQVTSSVSLNVVAADTQVTGSLGWFRPPAKAIFLPLGLESQTLALAGKNYTPPAANTRVDTVFNANGGSATFAADSTGLVSISQAFTLSTTNTFQFAVNNPNAVTLKLDAKTGIVTGGATYTGQTKSSPLRAILLPTGTPGVTAGFYGYNLRPERGGSATILSP
;
A
#
# COMPACT_ATOMS: atom_id res chain seq x y z
N MET A 1 100.26 -67.21 -44.30
CA MET A 1 99.86 -67.27 -42.87
C MET A 1 98.35 -67.15 -42.78
N LYS A 2 97.72 -68.20 -42.22
CA LYS A 2 96.34 -68.34 -41.69
C LYS A 2 95.12 -67.84 -42.49
N SER A 3 94.64 -68.74 -43.37
CA SER A 3 93.30 -69.37 -43.49
C SER A 3 91.95 -68.61 -43.30
N PRO A 4 90.92 -68.88 -44.14
CA PRO A 4 89.55 -68.31 -44.16
C PRO A 4 88.45 -69.25 -43.56
N SER A 5 87.17 -68.80 -43.44
CA SER A 5 85.87 -69.56 -43.52
C SER A 5 84.68 -68.78 -42.89
N THR A 6 83.66 -68.34 -43.63
CA THR A 6 82.29 -68.89 -43.93
C THR A 6 81.21 -68.89 -42.82
N LEU A 7 80.05 -68.28 -43.18
CA LEU A 7 78.64 -68.56 -42.86
C LEU A 7 78.16 -68.77 -41.40
N LEU A 8 77.10 -68.03 -41.00
CA LEU A 8 75.73 -68.60 -40.79
C LEU A 8 74.70 -67.53 -40.37
N ALA A 9 73.55 -67.60 -41.01
CA ALA A 9 72.34 -66.82 -40.75
C ALA A 9 71.65 -67.23 -39.43
N ARG A 10 71.03 -66.27 -38.74
CA ARG A 10 69.91 -66.52 -37.83
C ARG A 10 68.85 -65.43 -37.99
N ALA A 11 67.70 -65.84 -38.51
CA ALA A 11 66.48 -65.08 -38.57
C ALA A 11 65.94 -64.84 -37.15
N ALA A 12 65.74 -63.56 -36.79
CA ALA A 12 64.95 -63.20 -35.62
C ALA A 12 63.50 -62.96 -36.07
N LEU A 13 62.63 -63.89 -35.68
CA LEU A 13 61.19 -63.81 -35.82
C LEU A 13 60.67 -62.63 -34.98
N VAL A 14 60.34 -61.50 -35.60
CA VAL A 14 59.60 -60.43 -34.93
C VAL A 14 58.13 -60.82 -34.96
N THR A 15 57.66 -61.44 -33.88
CA THR A 15 56.24 -61.65 -33.65
C THR A 15 55.56 -60.30 -33.46
N SER A 16 54.79 -59.87 -34.46
CA SER A 16 53.89 -58.73 -34.37
C SER A 16 52.78 -59.08 -33.37
N SER A 17 52.87 -58.53 -32.16
CA SER A 17 51.77 -58.61 -31.18
C SER A 17 50.81 -57.47 -31.49
N LEU A 18 49.60 -57.82 -31.94
CA LEU A 18 48.49 -56.91 -32.14
C LEU A 18 48.05 -56.39 -30.75
N PHE A 19 48.54 -55.23 -30.34
CA PHE A 19 47.97 -54.52 -29.20
C PHE A 19 46.69 -53.82 -29.67
N LEU A 20 45.54 -54.46 -29.43
CA LEU A 20 44.25 -53.78 -29.41
C LEU A 20 44.22 -52.92 -28.13
N GLY A 21 44.88 -51.76 -28.17
CA GLY A 21 44.75 -50.76 -27.13
C GLY A 21 43.34 -50.18 -27.19
N LEU A 22 42.45 -50.56 -26.28
CA LEU A 22 41.33 -49.71 -25.93
C LEU A 22 41.93 -48.40 -25.43
N ALA A 23 41.89 -47.35 -26.25
CA ALA A 23 42.04 -46.00 -25.76
C ALA A 23 40.80 -45.70 -24.91
N ALA A 24 40.85 -46.05 -23.63
CA ALA A 24 39.94 -45.45 -22.67
C ALA A 24 40.26 -43.95 -22.69
N SER A 25 39.33 -43.13 -23.19
CA SER A 25 39.40 -41.69 -22.98
C SER A 25 39.52 -41.47 -21.47
N LEU A 26 40.61 -40.84 -21.00
CA LEU A 26 40.65 -40.32 -19.64
C LEU A 26 39.62 -39.19 -19.58
N GLN A 27 38.36 -39.55 -19.34
CA GLN A 27 37.33 -38.59 -18.99
C GLN A 27 37.63 -38.12 -17.56
N ALA A 28 37.78 -36.81 -17.37
CA ALA A 28 37.97 -36.28 -16.02
C ALA A 28 36.72 -36.60 -15.19
N ALA A 29 36.90 -36.90 -13.90
CA ALA A 29 35.77 -37.24 -13.04
C ALA A 29 34.77 -36.07 -12.98
N PRO A 30 33.46 -36.35 -12.97
CA PRO A 30 32.45 -35.31 -12.79
C PRO A 30 32.70 -34.49 -11.52
N PRO A 31 32.21 -33.24 -11.46
CA PRO A 31 32.28 -32.43 -10.26
C PRO A 31 31.68 -33.15 -9.04
N ALA A 32 32.19 -32.86 -7.84
CA ALA A 32 31.76 -33.54 -6.61
C ALA A 32 30.24 -33.42 -6.36
N ASN A 33 29.62 -32.36 -6.87
CA ASN A 33 28.19 -32.07 -6.77
C ASN A 33 27.46 -32.18 -8.11
N ASP A 34 27.90 -33.12 -8.96
CA ASP A 34 27.23 -33.52 -10.19
C ASP A 34 25.85 -34.15 -9.91
N ASN A 35 25.78 -35.05 -8.92
CA ASN A 35 24.52 -35.69 -8.54
C ASN A 35 23.77 -34.90 -7.46
N PHE A 36 22.43 -34.86 -7.54
CA PHE A 36 21.51 -34.28 -6.57
C PHE A 36 21.77 -34.76 -5.14
N ALA A 37 22.05 -36.06 -4.99
CA ALA A 37 22.37 -36.65 -3.68
C ALA A 37 23.65 -36.07 -3.05
N ASN A 38 24.56 -35.57 -3.89
CA ASN A 38 25.84 -34.99 -3.50
C ASN A 38 25.82 -33.45 -3.52
N ALA A 39 24.63 -32.82 -3.55
CA ALA A 39 24.49 -31.38 -3.60
C ALA A 39 25.32 -30.67 -2.50
N THR A 40 26.20 -29.75 -2.91
CA THR A 40 27.04 -29.01 -1.97
C THR A 40 26.21 -27.94 -1.24
N VAL A 41 26.51 -27.70 0.04
CA VAL A 41 25.86 -26.63 0.79
C VAL A 41 26.28 -25.27 0.22
N LEU A 42 25.32 -24.50 -0.30
CA LEU A 42 25.55 -23.12 -0.70
C LEU A 42 25.35 -22.22 0.51
N ALA A 43 26.45 -21.65 1.00
CA ALA A 43 26.46 -20.68 2.07
C ALA A 43 26.04 -19.29 1.56
N LEU A 44 25.55 -18.45 2.47
CA LEU A 44 25.26 -17.05 2.18
C LEU A 44 26.55 -16.27 1.91
N ASP A 45 26.47 -15.29 1.01
CA ASP A 45 27.51 -14.30 0.70
C ASP A 45 28.87 -14.87 0.30
N THR A 46 28.90 -16.15 -0.07
CA THR A 46 30.09 -16.84 -0.55
C THR A 46 29.88 -17.22 -2.01
N ALA A 47 30.71 -16.67 -2.90
CA ALA A 47 30.72 -17.09 -4.30
C ALA A 47 31.37 -18.48 -4.42
N VAL A 48 30.73 -19.36 -5.17
CA VAL A 48 31.25 -20.69 -5.49
C VAL A 48 31.39 -20.79 -7.01
N ILE A 49 32.50 -21.36 -7.46
CA ILE A 49 32.79 -21.56 -8.88
C ILE A 49 33.00 -23.06 -9.11
N VAL A 50 32.26 -23.64 -10.05
CA VAL A 50 32.41 -25.04 -10.46
C VAL A 50 32.42 -25.11 -11.98
N ASN A 51 33.31 -25.93 -12.53
CA ASN A 51 33.32 -26.22 -13.96
C ASN A 51 32.38 -27.39 -14.26
N ASN A 52 31.45 -27.23 -15.20
CA ASN A 52 30.46 -28.27 -15.53
C ASN A 52 30.81 -29.11 -16.78
N ALA A 53 32.06 -29.07 -17.27
CA ALA A 53 32.47 -29.78 -18.49
C ALA A 53 32.25 -31.29 -18.42
N GLU A 54 32.44 -31.89 -17.25
CA GLU A 54 32.27 -33.33 -17.02
C GLU A 54 31.00 -33.66 -16.24
N ALA A 55 30.13 -32.67 -16.01
CA ALA A 55 28.85 -32.90 -15.37
C ALA A 55 27.94 -33.74 -16.28
N THR A 56 27.12 -34.59 -15.66
CA THR A 56 26.25 -35.56 -16.31
C THR A 56 24.80 -35.34 -15.92
N GLN A 57 23.88 -35.68 -16.81
CA GLN A 57 22.45 -35.62 -16.52
C GLN A 57 22.04 -36.86 -15.71
N GLU A 58 21.41 -36.65 -14.55
CA GLU A 58 20.87 -37.74 -13.75
C GLU A 58 19.59 -38.33 -14.37
N THR A 59 19.36 -39.62 -14.11
CA THR A 59 18.08 -40.25 -14.47
C THR A 59 16.94 -39.56 -13.70
N ASP A 60 15.87 -39.22 -14.41
CA ASP A 60 14.70 -38.48 -13.91
C ASP A 60 14.98 -37.04 -13.46
N GLU A 61 16.12 -36.47 -13.86
CA GLU A 61 16.42 -35.06 -13.61
C GLU A 61 15.45 -34.14 -14.36
N PRO A 62 14.77 -33.20 -13.64
CA PRO A 62 13.83 -32.29 -14.28
C PRO A 62 14.55 -31.27 -15.14
N ASN A 63 13.91 -30.82 -16.21
CA ASN A 63 14.48 -29.75 -17.01
C ASN A 63 14.54 -28.40 -16.26
N HIS A 64 15.73 -27.81 -16.16
CA HIS A 64 15.95 -26.54 -15.45
C HIS A 64 15.68 -25.29 -16.29
N SER A 65 15.70 -25.40 -17.62
CA SER A 65 15.47 -24.28 -18.53
C SER A 65 13.96 -24.00 -18.70
N ARG A 66 13.64 -22.76 -19.11
CA ARG A 66 12.29 -22.38 -19.54
C ARG A 66 11.96 -22.87 -20.95
N PHE A 67 12.98 -23.03 -21.80
CA PHE A 67 12.82 -23.38 -23.21
C PHE A 67 12.98 -24.88 -23.49
N GLY A 68 13.25 -25.68 -22.46
CA GLY A 68 13.53 -27.11 -22.60
C GLY A 68 14.92 -27.37 -23.17
N ARG A 69 15.55 -28.45 -22.71
CA ARG A 69 16.88 -28.91 -23.11
C ARG A 69 16.92 -30.43 -23.08
N THR A 70 17.63 -31.00 -24.04
CA THR A 70 17.76 -32.45 -24.21
C THR A 70 18.95 -33.05 -23.47
N THR A 71 19.90 -32.22 -23.04
CA THR A 71 21.10 -32.62 -22.29
C THR A 71 21.33 -31.62 -21.16
N LEU A 72 21.41 -32.11 -19.92
CA LEU A 72 21.74 -31.30 -18.75
C LEU A 72 23.18 -31.57 -18.32
N ARG A 73 23.84 -30.50 -17.84
CA ARG A 73 25.16 -30.55 -17.21
C ARG A 73 25.12 -29.71 -15.95
N SER A 74 24.13 -30.06 -15.11
CA SER A 74 23.77 -29.32 -13.92
C SER A 74 24.77 -29.55 -12.80
N ILE A 75 24.88 -28.55 -11.94
CA ILE A 75 25.62 -28.60 -10.70
C ILE A 75 24.61 -28.36 -9.59
N TRP A 76 24.54 -29.31 -8.65
CA TRP A 76 23.57 -29.28 -7.58
C TRP A 76 24.12 -28.60 -6.33
N TYR A 77 23.29 -27.72 -5.78
CA TYR A 77 23.50 -27.09 -4.49
C TYR A 77 22.27 -27.29 -3.59
N GLN A 78 22.51 -27.20 -2.30
CA GLN A 78 21.46 -27.23 -1.29
C GLN A 78 21.64 -26.11 -0.29
N THR A 79 20.55 -25.60 0.26
CA THR A 79 20.61 -24.64 1.37
C THR A 79 19.50 -24.89 2.37
N THR A 80 19.79 -24.65 3.65
CA THR A 80 18.80 -24.66 4.74
C THR A 80 18.90 -23.33 5.47
N PRO A 81 18.13 -22.32 5.06
CA PRO A 81 18.27 -20.97 5.61
C PRO A 81 17.96 -20.92 7.10
N THR A 82 18.76 -20.15 7.84
CA THR A 82 18.56 -19.92 9.29
C THR A 82 17.50 -18.85 9.57
N PHE A 83 16.92 -18.27 8.52
CA PHE A 83 15.90 -17.21 8.54
C PHE A 83 14.77 -17.48 7.53
N SER A 84 13.62 -16.83 7.71
CA SER A 84 12.56 -16.75 6.70
C SER A 84 12.63 -15.38 6.02
N GLY A 85 12.53 -15.32 4.69
CA GLY A 85 12.71 -14.08 3.93
C GLY A 85 12.87 -14.34 2.43
N TYR A 86 13.67 -13.52 1.75
CA TYR A 86 14.06 -13.76 0.36
C TYR A 86 15.59 -13.92 0.26
N VAL A 87 16.02 -14.71 -0.71
CA VAL A 87 17.41 -14.74 -1.17
C VAL A 87 17.45 -14.39 -2.66
N GLU A 88 18.52 -13.73 -3.07
CA GLU A 88 18.87 -13.58 -4.49
C GLU A 88 20.00 -14.57 -4.81
N LEU A 89 19.78 -15.35 -5.87
CA LEU A 89 20.81 -16.18 -6.49
C LEU A 89 21.24 -15.47 -7.77
N ASP A 90 22.55 -15.23 -7.89
CA ASP A 90 23.14 -14.49 -9.00
C ASP A 90 24.30 -15.29 -9.59
N THR A 91 24.28 -15.49 -10.90
CA THR A 91 25.31 -16.24 -11.61
C THR A 91 26.33 -15.33 -12.30
N ALA A 92 26.27 -14.02 -12.05
CA ALA A 92 27.26 -13.05 -12.53
C ALA A 92 28.69 -13.53 -12.22
N GLY A 93 29.55 -13.51 -13.25
CA GLY A 93 30.92 -14.04 -13.19
C GLY A 93 31.09 -15.43 -13.81
N SER A 94 30.00 -16.09 -14.23
CA SER A 94 30.08 -17.31 -15.05
C SER A 94 30.66 -17.03 -16.44
N THR A 95 31.33 -18.02 -17.03
CA THR A 95 31.98 -17.90 -18.36
C THR A 95 31.13 -18.45 -19.50
N THR A 96 29.91 -18.90 -19.21
CA THR A 96 28.96 -19.44 -20.18
C THR A 96 27.56 -18.96 -19.82
N ASP A 97 26.64 -19.09 -20.77
CA ASP A 97 25.22 -18.79 -20.58
C ASP A 97 24.65 -19.71 -19.50
N THR A 98 23.97 -19.15 -18.50
CA THR A 98 23.52 -19.93 -17.33
C THR A 98 22.01 -20.02 -17.24
N VAL A 99 21.53 -21.21 -16.86
CA VAL A 99 20.17 -21.41 -16.35
C VAL A 99 20.22 -21.82 -14.89
N ILE A 100 19.27 -21.33 -14.10
CA ILE A 100 19.14 -21.68 -12.69
C ILE A 100 17.71 -22.11 -12.37
N ALA A 101 17.55 -23.16 -11.57
CA ALA A 101 16.26 -23.60 -11.08
C ALA A 101 16.31 -23.96 -9.60
N VAL A 102 15.25 -23.64 -8.87
CA VAL A 102 15.15 -23.86 -7.41
C VAL A 102 13.98 -24.78 -7.13
N TYR A 103 14.19 -25.78 -6.28
CA TYR A 103 13.24 -26.82 -5.97
C TYR A 103 13.05 -27.03 -4.47
N LYS A 104 11.92 -27.64 -4.12
CA LYS A 104 11.70 -28.36 -2.86
C LYS A 104 11.60 -29.86 -3.14
N GLY A 105 12.03 -30.67 -2.18
CA GLY A 105 11.99 -32.12 -2.26
C GLY A 105 13.29 -32.75 -1.78
N THR A 106 13.29 -34.07 -1.66
CA THR A 106 14.43 -34.85 -1.12
C THR A 106 14.93 -35.92 -2.08
N ALA A 107 14.36 -36.03 -3.28
CA ALA A 107 14.77 -36.95 -4.32
C ALA A 107 14.61 -36.28 -5.70
N VAL A 108 15.57 -36.50 -6.60
CA VAL A 108 15.64 -35.87 -7.94
C VAL A 108 14.37 -36.10 -8.76
N ASN A 109 13.80 -37.31 -8.68
CA ASN A 109 12.57 -37.71 -9.35
C ASN A 109 11.27 -37.20 -8.69
N LYS A 110 11.36 -36.46 -7.58
CA LYS A 110 10.22 -35.93 -6.80
C LYS A 110 10.45 -34.49 -6.36
N LEU A 111 11.04 -33.69 -7.24
CA LEU A 111 11.24 -32.26 -7.01
C LEU A 111 10.02 -31.44 -7.42
N THR A 112 9.62 -30.53 -6.55
CA THR A 112 8.64 -29.48 -6.86
C THR A 112 9.38 -28.20 -7.19
N LEU A 113 9.24 -27.72 -8.43
CA LEU A 113 9.82 -26.46 -8.86
C LEU A 113 9.24 -25.29 -8.05
N LEU A 114 10.11 -24.44 -7.52
CA LEU A 114 9.74 -23.16 -6.91
C LEU A 114 9.79 -22.05 -7.95
N ASP A 115 10.93 -21.91 -8.64
CA ASP A 115 11.13 -20.95 -9.73
C ASP A 115 12.38 -21.31 -10.56
N LYS A 116 12.49 -20.79 -11.78
CA LYS A 116 13.66 -20.93 -12.67
C LYS A 116 13.91 -19.67 -13.49
N ALA A 117 15.16 -19.39 -13.87
CA ALA A 117 15.53 -18.21 -14.64
C ALA A 117 16.69 -18.47 -15.61
N ASP A 118 16.71 -17.68 -16.68
CA ASP A 118 17.71 -17.56 -17.74
C ASP A 118 17.74 -16.09 -18.23
N ASP A 119 18.87 -15.66 -18.79
CA ASP A 119 19.07 -14.38 -19.52
C ASP A 119 18.54 -13.09 -18.87
N ASN A 120 18.49 -13.04 -17.54
CA ASN A 120 17.81 -11.97 -16.81
C ASN A 120 18.71 -11.24 -15.79
N SER A 121 20.02 -11.50 -15.81
CA SER A 121 21.00 -10.70 -15.08
C SER A 121 21.49 -9.53 -15.94
N GLY A 122 20.87 -8.36 -15.78
CA GLY A 122 21.41 -7.08 -16.26
C GLY A 122 21.61 -6.95 -17.78
N GLY A 123 20.92 -7.73 -18.61
CA GLY A 123 21.00 -7.67 -20.07
C GLY A 123 22.01 -8.62 -20.74
N GLY A 124 22.58 -9.58 -20.00
CA GLY A 124 23.46 -10.64 -20.53
C GLY A 124 22.84 -12.03 -20.46
N SER A 125 23.59 -13.04 -20.92
CA SER A 125 23.18 -14.46 -20.96
C SER A 125 23.25 -15.16 -19.58
N LEU A 126 23.14 -14.41 -18.50
CA LEU A 126 23.34 -14.91 -17.14
C LEU A 126 22.03 -14.86 -16.36
N ALA A 127 21.84 -15.79 -15.44
CA ALA A 127 20.63 -15.95 -14.67
C ALA A 127 20.71 -15.25 -13.31
N LYS A 128 19.58 -14.67 -12.91
CA LYS A 128 19.38 -14.09 -11.59
C LYS A 128 17.97 -14.41 -11.13
N ILE A 129 17.80 -14.94 -9.92
CA ILE A 129 16.48 -15.32 -9.41
C ILE A 129 16.31 -14.96 -7.94
N ARG A 130 15.09 -14.55 -7.58
CA ARG A 130 14.72 -14.19 -6.20
C ARG A 130 13.67 -15.17 -5.71
N ILE A 131 13.99 -15.88 -4.63
CA ILE A 131 13.11 -16.93 -4.10
C ILE A 131 12.73 -16.65 -2.64
N PRO A 132 11.47 -16.91 -2.23
CA PRO A 132 11.09 -16.88 -0.84
C PRO A 132 11.61 -18.14 -0.12
N VAL A 133 12.30 -17.93 1.00
CA VAL A 133 12.84 -18.97 1.87
C VAL A 133 12.19 -18.97 3.24
N VAL A 134 12.06 -20.16 3.83
CA VAL A 134 11.54 -20.35 5.20
C VAL A 134 12.63 -20.95 6.08
N LYS A 135 12.76 -20.44 7.30
CA LYS A 135 13.73 -20.93 8.29
C LYS A 135 13.62 -22.43 8.46
N GLY A 136 14.75 -23.13 8.33
CA GLY A 136 14.84 -24.57 8.54
C GLY A 136 14.27 -25.42 7.40
N VAL A 137 13.74 -24.81 6.33
CA VAL A 137 13.30 -25.55 5.13
C VAL A 137 14.50 -25.72 4.20
N LYS A 138 14.68 -26.95 3.73
CA LYS A 138 15.72 -27.31 2.77
C LYS A 138 15.26 -26.99 1.34
N TYR A 139 16.14 -26.35 0.58
CA TYR A 139 15.95 -26.04 -0.84
C TYR A 139 17.09 -26.67 -1.66
N ALA A 140 16.75 -27.15 -2.85
CA ALA A 140 17.73 -27.61 -3.83
C ALA A 140 17.81 -26.60 -4.97
N ILE A 141 19.02 -26.38 -5.50
CA ILE A 141 19.30 -25.40 -6.54
C ILE A 141 20.11 -26.12 -7.61
N ALA A 142 19.60 -26.14 -8.83
CA ALA A 142 20.31 -26.63 -10.00
C ALA A 142 20.83 -25.43 -10.80
N LEU A 143 22.13 -25.43 -11.10
CA LEU A 143 22.79 -24.45 -11.96
C LEU A 143 23.39 -25.17 -13.15
N ASP A 144 23.03 -24.78 -14.36
CA ASP A 144 23.46 -25.43 -15.60
C ASP A 144 23.83 -24.37 -16.64
N GLY A 145 24.55 -24.76 -17.69
CA GLY A 145 24.93 -23.88 -18.79
C GLY A 145 24.03 -24.06 -20.02
N PHE A 146 23.29 -23.04 -20.47
CA PHE A 146 22.31 -23.15 -21.58
C PHE A 146 22.96 -23.49 -22.92
N SER A 147 24.05 -22.81 -23.27
CA SER A 147 24.71 -22.89 -24.59
C SER A 147 26.01 -23.71 -24.59
N GLY A 148 26.39 -24.30 -23.44
CA GLY A 148 27.57 -25.15 -23.35
C GLY A 148 28.09 -25.33 -21.93
N THR A 149 29.36 -25.70 -21.83
CA THR A 149 30.06 -25.91 -20.56
C THR A 149 31.05 -24.79 -20.28
N GLY A 150 31.32 -24.53 -19.01
CA GLY A 150 32.27 -23.52 -18.57
C GLY A 150 32.37 -23.44 -17.05
N ASN A 151 32.99 -22.38 -16.56
CA ASN A 151 33.00 -22.07 -15.14
C ASN A 151 31.66 -21.41 -14.79
N LEU A 152 30.86 -22.09 -13.98
CA LEU A 152 29.61 -21.59 -13.42
C LEU A 152 29.91 -20.99 -12.06
N GLN A 153 29.67 -19.69 -11.92
CA GLN A 153 29.71 -18.99 -10.66
C GLN A 153 28.29 -18.84 -10.12
N ILE A 154 28.12 -19.01 -8.81
CA ILE A 154 26.89 -18.67 -8.11
C ILE A 154 27.20 -18.06 -6.76
N ILE A 155 26.43 -17.04 -6.41
CA ILE A 155 26.40 -16.48 -5.06
C ILE A 155 24.96 -16.37 -4.59
N MET A 156 24.70 -16.87 -3.39
CA MET A 156 23.43 -16.68 -2.70
C MET A 156 23.58 -15.55 -1.71
N ARG A 157 22.90 -14.43 -1.94
CA ARG A 157 22.88 -13.32 -0.99
C ARG A 157 21.57 -13.35 -0.23
N PRO A 158 21.58 -13.25 1.11
CA PRO A 158 20.37 -12.94 1.79
C PRO A 158 19.97 -11.55 1.31
N LEU A 159 18.70 -11.36 0.96
CA LEU A 159 18.17 -10.02 0.90
C LEU A 159 18.01 -9.55 2.36
N LEU A 160 19.14 -9.22 3.00
CA LEU A 160 19.17 -8.53 4.27
C LEU A 160 18.80 -7.08 4.01
N GLN A 161 17.73 -6.70 4.67
CA GLN A 161 17.31 -5.35 4.86
C GLN A 161 18.39 -4.56 5.63
N HIS A 162 19.25 -3.83 4.91
CA HIS A 162 20.20 -2.81 5.42
C HIS A 162 20.73 -3.03 6.85
N ALA A 163 21.85 -3.75 7.01
CA ALA A 163 22.50 -4.02 8.30
C ALA A 163 23.21 -2.80 8.96
N SER A 164 22.91 -1.56 8.55
CA SER A 164 23.37 -0.33 9.24
C SER A 164 22.25 0.67 9.53
N THR A 165 20.99 0.33 9.25
CA THR A 165 19.87 1.24 9.55
C THR A 165 19.25 0.87 10.88
N VAL A 166 19.64 1.57 11.94
CA VAL A 166 18.89 1.60 13.19
C VAL A 166 17.53 2.25 12.88
N PHE A 167 16.46 1.46 12.84
CA PHE A 167 15.11 2.02 12.85
C PHE A 167 14.76 2.36 14.31
N GLU A 168 14.29 3.57 14.59
CA GLU A 168 14.07 4.03 15.97
C GLU A 168 13.01 3.25 16.77
N ALA A 169 12.15 2.49 16.10
CA ALA A 169 11.02 1.75 16.66
C ALA A 169 10.30 0.99 15.53
N PRO A 170 9.32 0.11 15.82
CA PRO A 170 8.37 -0.33 14.81
C PRO A 170 7.68 0.88 14.15
N LEU A 171 8.02 1.12 12.89
CA LEU A 171 7.42 2.15 12.05
C LEU A 171 6.09 1.65 11.53
N ARG A 172 4.99 2.26 11.96
CA ARG A 172 3.67 2.00 11.37
C ARG A 172 3.35 3.10 10.38
N PHE A 173 2.85 2.71 9.22
CA PHE A 173 2.53 3.60 8.13
C PHE A 173 1.07 3.43 7.75
N THR A 174 0.46 4.52 7.32
CA THR A 174 -0.83 4.47 6.64
C THR A 174 -0.80 5.43 5.46
N SER A 175 -1.31 4.99 4.32
CA SER A 175 -1.58 5.84 3.17
C SER A 175 -2.88 5.46 2.48
N THR A 176 -3.45 6.41 1.74
CA THR A 176 -4.61 6.21 0.86
C THR A 176 -4.19 6.39 -0.58
N PHE A 177 -4.82 5.65 -1.49
CA PHE A 177 -4.54 5.74 -2.92
C PHE A 177 -5.84 5.82 -3.71
N SER A 178 -5.83 6.64 -4.76
CA SER A 178 -6.98 6.90 -5.61
C SER A 178 -6.57 7.05 -7.08
N GLY A 179 -7.24 6.36 -8.00
CA GLY A 179 -6.98 6.46 -9.42
C GLY A 179 -8.24 6.22 -10.24
N ALA A 180 -8.36 6.93 -11.37
CA ALA A 180 -9.56 6.94 -12.21
C ALA A 180 -9.97 5.55 -12.74
N PHE A 181 -9.05 4.58 -12.81
CA PHE A 181 -9.30 3.31 -13.51
C PHE A 181 -9.35 2.06 -12.60
N LEU A 182 -9.44 2.23 -11.28
CA LEU A 182 -9.68 1.12 -10.37
C LEU A 182 -11.07 1.24 -9.73
N PRO A 183 -11.89 0.18 -9.71
CA PRO A 183 -13.05 0.10 -8.82
C PRO A 183 -12.65 0.06 -7.33
N ASP A 184 -11.35 0.06 -7.03
CA ASP A 184 -10.77 -0.23 -5.73
C ASP A 184 -9.78 0.90 -5.32
N ASN A 185 -10.27 2.11 -5.00
CA ASN A 185 -9.56 2.99 -4.05
C ASN A 185 -9.20 2.20 -2.78
N GLY A 186 -8.23 2.66 -2.00
CA GLY A 186 -7.85 1.86 -0.85
C GLY A 186 -6.93 2.52 0.13
N LYS A 187 -6.58 1.74 1.13
CA LYS A 187 -5.62 2.11 2.17
C LYS A 187 -4.53 1.05 2.24
N LEU A 188 -3.29 1.49 2.32
CA LEU A 188 -2.17 0.65 2.71
C LEU A 188 -1.87 0.95 4.17
N SER A 189 -1.78 -0.09 5.00
CA SER A 189 -1.19 0.00 6.33
C SER A 189 -0.03 -0.97 6.43
N LEU A 190 1.12 -0.51 6.87
CA LEU A 190 2.35 -1.29 6.93
C LEU A 190 3.02 -1.08 8.28
N THR A 191 3.63 -2.12 8.82
CA THR A 191 4.50 -2.07 9.99
C THR A 191 5.86 -2.61 9.58
N LEU A 192 6.89 -1.80 9.82
CA LEU A 192 8.29 -2.14 9.64
C LEU A 192 8.93 -2.19 11.03
N THR A 193 9.41 -3.35 11.46
CA THR A 193 10.05 -3.48 12.78
C THR A 193 11.48 -2.95 12.75
N ASP A 194 12.02 -2.66 13.93
CA ASP A 194 13.45 -2.43 14.18
C ASP A 194 14.37 -3.52 13.64
N LYS A 195 13.88 -4.76 13.58
CA LYS A 195 14.58 -5.93 13.00
C LYS A 195 14.39 -6.09 11.49
N GLY A 196 13.74 -5.12 10.85
CA GLY A 196 13.50 -5.14 9.42
C GLY A 196 12.41 -6.13 8.92
N SER A 197 11.52 -6.59 9.78
CA SER A 197 10.34 -7.33 9.33
C SER A 197 9.31 -6.36 8.79
N VAL A 198 8.76 -6.64 7.60
CA VAL A 198 7.68 -5.85 7.01
C VAL A 198 6.40 -6.69 6.98
N SER A 199 5.33 -6.14 7.52
CA SER A 199 3.99 -6.75 7.45
C SER A 199 2.92 -5.68 7.37
N GLY A 200 1.70 -6.04 6.94
CA GLY A 200 0.66 -5.04 6.84
C GLY A 200 -0.66 -5.56 6.30
N LYS A 201 -1.50 -4.60 5.92
CA LYS A 201 -2.82 -4.78 5.36
C LYS A 201 -3.04 -3.82 4.19
N VAL A 202 -3.55 -4.35 3.08
CA VAL A 202 -4.09 -3.57 1.96
C VAL A 202 -5.60 -3.69 1.98
N TYR A 203 -6.28 -2.55 2.11
CA TYR A 203 -7.73 -2.43 2.11
C TYR A 203 -8.18 -2.09 0.68
N LEU A 204 -8.96 -2.97 0.06
CA LEU A 204 -9.52 -2.83 -1.29
C LEU A 204 -11.02 -3.10 -1.23
N GLY A 205 -11.84 -2.07 -1.40
CA GLY A 205 -13.29 -2.20 -1.22
C GLY A 205 -13.62 -2.68 0.20
N ASN A 206 -14.30 -3.82 0.33
CA ASN A 206 -14.57 -4.46 1.62
C ASN A 206 -13.53 -5.54 2.03
N LYS A 207 -12.53 -5.82 1.19
CA LYS A 207 -11.53 -6.87 1.45
C LYS A 207 -10.31 -6.28 2.13
N VAL A 208 -9.86 -6.97 3.17
CA VAL A 208 -8.59 -6.68 3.87
C VAL A 208 -7.61 -7.79 3.51
N ASN A 209 -6.53 -7.43 2.83
CA ASN A 209 -5.52 -8.37 2.39
C ASN A 209 -4.27 -8.18 3.24
N SER A 210 -3.99 -9.13 4.12
CA SER A 210 -2.76 -9.12 4.91
C SER A 210 -1.58 -9.53 4.04
N PHE A 211 -0.42 -8.91 4.29
CA PHE A 211 0.82 -9.27 3.61
C PHE A 211 1.98 -9.30 4.60
N VAL A 212 3.00 -10.06 4.23
CA VAL A 212 4.35 -10.01 4.78
C VAL A 212 5.28 -9.76 3.61
N SER A 213 6.29 -8.91 3.80
CA SER A 213 7.25 -8.54 2.77
C SER A 213 8.63 -8.27 3.39
N ALA A 214 9.57 -7.83 2.56
CA ALA A 214 10.90 -7.39 2.95
C ALA A 214 11.32 -6.19 2.09
N ILE A 215 12.14 -5.31 2.65
CA ILE A 215 12.85 -4.26 1.91
C ILE A 215 13.90 -4.92 0.99
N THR A 216 13.90 -4.52 -0.28
CA THR A 216 14.87 -4.90 -1.30
C THR A 216 16.11 -4.01 -1.26
N ILE A 217 17.18 -4.42 -1.96
CA ILE A 217 18.41 -3.64 -2.11
C ILE A 217 18.17 -2.25 -2.71
N ASP A 218 17.16 -2.13 -3.58
CA ASP A 218 16.74 -0.88 -4.22
C ASP A 218 15.93 0.04 -3.28
N LYS A 219 15.92 -0.26 -1.98
CA LYS A 219 15.14 0.45 -0.94
C LYS A 219 13.64 0.43 -1.24
N THR A 220 13.13 -0.66 -1.80
CA THR A 220 11.69 -0.83 -2.07
C THR A 220 11.08 -2.00 -1.28
N ILE A 221 9.76 -2.01 -1.07
CA ILE A 221 9.03 -3.12 -0.45
C ILE A 221 7.95 -3.56 -1.46
N PRO A 222 8.13 -4.70 -2.15
CA PRO A 222 7.12 -5.24 -3.04
C PRO A 222 6.01 -5.93 -2.24
N ILE A 223 4.77 -5.68 -2.60
CA ILE A 223 3.57 -6.26 -2.00
C ILE A 223 2.72 -6.77 -3.14
N VAL A 224 2.35 -8.05 -3.08
CA VAL A 224 1.52 -8.70 -4.11
C VAL A 224 0.21 -9.14 -3.47
N ILE A 225 -0.91 -8.62 -3.97
CA ILE A 225 -2.25 -9.05 -3.57
C ILE A 225 -2.84 -9.92 -4.68
N VAL A 226 -2.85 -11.22 -4.46
CA VAL A 226 -3.46 -12.19 -5.38
C VAL A 226 -4.98 -12.19 -5.16
N ARG A 227 -5.75 -12.13 -6.25
CA ARG A 227 -7.21 -12.11 -6.22
C ARG A 227 -7.75 -13.26 -7.08
N PRO A 228 -8.73 -14.07 -6.59
CA PRO A 228 -9.23 -15.22 -7.35
C PRO A 228 -9.91 -14.85 -8.68
N ASP A 229 -10.66 -13.74 -8.69
CA ASP A 229 -11.54 -13.38 -9.83
C ASP A 229 -11.05 -12.15 -10.62
N ARG A 230 -9.83 -11.68 -10.35
CA ARG A 230 -9.27 -10.43 -10.92
C ARG A 230 -7.76 -10.50 -11.00
N LEU A 231 -7.16 -9.64 -11.83
CA LEU A 231 -5.70 -9.49 -11.90
C LEU A 231 -5.09 -9.17 -10.51
N PRO A 232 -3.88 -9.68 -10.20
CA PRO A 232 -3.15 -9.31 -9.00
C PRO A 232 -2.92 -7.80 -8.93
N VAL A 233 -2.78 -7.29 -7.71
CA VAL A 233 -2.35 -5.89 -7.47
C VAL A 233 -0.92 -5.92 -6.97
N PHE A 234 -0.02 -5.22 -7.64
CA PHE A 234 1.36 -5.03 -7.18
C PHE A 234 1.52 -3.63 -6.60
N ILE A 235 2.09 -3.55 -5.41
CA ILE A 235 2.42 -2.30 -4.73
C ILE A 235 3.89 -2.34 -4.37
N THR A 236 4.64 -1.35 -4.81
CA THR A 236 6.06 -1.17 -4.52
C THR A 236 6.21 0.06 -3.63
N VAL A 237 6.57 -0.13 -2.37
CA VAL A 237 6.81 0.99 -1.45
C VAL A 237 8.27 1.40 -1.51
N SER A 238 8.60 2.62 -1.92
CA SER A 238 9.97 3.14 -1.92
C SER A 238 10.31 3.85 -0.60
N LEU A 239 11.55 3.66 -0.16
CA LEU A 239 12.12 4.26 1.04
C LEU A 239 13.15 5.32 0.67
N ASP A 240 13.16 6.41 1.41
CA ASP A 240 14.16 7.47 1.34
C ASP A 240 15.13 7.33 2.52
N THR A 241 16.31 7.90 2.37
CA THR A 241 17.34 7.91 3.43
C THR A 241 17.47 9.34 3.95
N LEU A 242 17.25 9.51 5.25
CA LEU A 242 17.50 10.80 5.91
C LEU A 242 18.99 11.11 5.95
N ALA A 243 19.34 12.39 6.12
CA ALA A 243 20.71 12.84 6.34
C ALA A 243 21.38 12.19 7.58
N THR A 244 20.57 11.69 8.51
CA THR A 244 21.00 10.92 9.70
C THR A 244 21.35 9.46 9.40
N GLY A 245 21.19 9.00 8.15
CA GLY A 245 21.38 7.60 7.74
C GLY A 245 20.18 6.69 8.04
N GLN A 246 19.13 7.20 8.69
CA GLN A 246 17.90 6.45 8.96
C GLN A 246 17.01 6.36 7.71
N LEU A 247 16.35 5.21 7.50
CA LEU A 247 15.35 5.07 6.43
C LEU A 247 14.00 5.68 6.87
N LYS A 248 13.41 6.50 6.02
CA LYS A 248 12.01 6.94 6.07
C LYS A 248 11.26 6.43 4.84
N LEU A 249 9.94 6.38 4.84
CA LEU A 249 9.21 6.13 3.59
C LEU A 249 9.27 7.37 2.69
N ALA A 250 9.61 7.21 1.42
CA ALA A 250 9.65 8.30 0.44
C ALA A 250 8.29 8.50 -0.23
N ALA A 251 7.77 7.39 -0.72
CA ALA A 251 6.55 7.27 -1.51
C ALA A 251 6.29 5.78 -1.71
N ALA A 252 5.04 5.36 -1.76
CA ALA A 252 4.68 4.10 -2.37
C ALA A 252 4.23 4.33 -3.82
N VAL A 253 4.54 3.38 -4.67
CA VAL A 253 4.15 3.32 -6.06
C VAL A 253 3.32 2.05 -6.21
N VAL A 254 2.02 2.19 -6.47
CA VAL A 254 1.21 1.03 -6.88
C VAL A 254 1.45 0.80 -8.37
N GLY A 255 2.12 -0.30 -8.68
CA GLY A 255 2.41 -0.77 -10.04
C GLY A 255 1.32 -1.72 -10.55
N VAL A 256 0.39 -1.14 -11.30
CA VAL A 256 -0.52 -1.66 -12.34
C VAL A 256 -1.08 -3.10 -12.43
N MET A 257 -2.37 -3.11 -12.84
CA MET A 257 -2.91 -3.92 -13.95
C MET A 257 -2.59 -3.25 -15.33
N GLY A 258 -1.42 -3.46 -15.95
CA GLY A 258 -1.00 -2.77 -17.20
C GLY A 258 0.26 -1.87 -17.11
N ASP A 259 0.24 -0.66 -17.71
CA ASP A 259 1.34 0.35 -17.81
C ASP A 259 1.22 1.61 -16.91
N LYS A 260 0.20 1.71 -16.04
CA LYS A 260 -0.13 2.91 -15.24
C LYS A 260 0.37 2.91 -13.78
N THR A 261 1.17 3.91 -13.43
CA THR A 261 1.73 4.11 -12.08
C THR A 261 0.83 4.96 -11.19
N LEU A 262 0.54 4.53 -9.95
CA LEU A 262 -0.16 5.35 -8.94
C LEU A 262 0.76 5.70 -7.77
N ASN A 263 0.94 6.99 -7.51
CA ASN A 263 1.76 7.50 -6.42
C ASN A 263 0.97 7.53 -5.10
N VAL A 264 1.65 7.19 -4.02
CA VAL A 264 1.11 7.02 -2.67
C VAL A 264 2.06 7.74 -1.71
N THR A 265 1.57 8.72 -0.94
CA THR A 265 2.39 9.41 0.06
C THR A 265 2.21 8.74 1.40
N ALA A 266 3.29 8.37 2.09
CA ALA A 266 3.18 7.68 3.36
C ALA A 266 3.74 8.48 4.52
N HIS A 267 3.09 8.30 5.66
CA HIS A 267 3.38 9.07 6.86
C HIS A 267 3.59 8.13 8.06
N GLN A 268 4.49 8.53 8.94
CA GLN A 268 4.87 7.77 10.13
C GLN A 268 3.78 7.86 11.21
N ALA A 269 3.50 6.74 11.89
CA ALA A 269 2.61 6.71 13.04
C ALA A 269 3.11 7.60 14.18
N PRO A 270 2.19 8.17 14.97
CA PRO A 270 2.56 9.08 16.04
C PRO A 270 3.25 8.35 17.20
N LYS A 271 4.07 9.11 17.94
CA LYS A 271 4.59 8.74 19.27
C LYS A 271 3.74 9.36 20.41
N PHE A 272 2.42 9.56 20.25
CA PHE A 272 1.57 10.15 21.30
C PHE A 272 1.23 9.14 22.39
N ASN A 273 1.36 9.54 23.65
CA ASN A 273 1.04 8.71 24.82
C ASN A 273 0.68 9.61 26.01
N ASN A 274 0.42 9.03 27.19
CA ASN A 274 0.03 9.81 28.37
C ASN A 274 1.15 10.74 28.89
N LEU A 275 2.41 10.43 28.63
CA LEU A 275 3.57 11.26 29.00
C LEU A 275 3.89 12.35 27.95
N SER A 276 3.39 12.19 26.73
CA SER A 276 3.53 13.13 25.62
C SER A 276 2.21 13.20 24.85
N PRO A 277 1.19 13.88 25.41
CA PRO A 277 -0.15 13.88 24.88
C PRO A 277 -0.23 14.59 23.53
N CYS A 278 -1.19 14.16 22.71
CA CYS A 278 -1.48 14.76 21.43
C CYS A 278 -1.91 16.23 21.60
N PRO A 279 -1.18 17.22 21.05
CA PRO A 279 -1.54 18.63 21.16
C PRO A 279 -2.80 19.01 20.37
N ARG A 280 -3.32 18.06 19.57
CA ARG A 280 -4.54 18.19 18.75
C ARG A 280 -5.71 17.40 19.34
N ALA A 281 -5.61 16.98 20.61
CA ALA A 281 -6.75 16.35 21.28
C ALA A 281 -7.92 17.34 21.35
N GLY A 282 -9.13 16.88 21.02
CA GLY A 282 -10.28 17.77 20.91
C GLY A 282 -11.41 17.21 20.06
N ASN A 283 -12.44 18.02 19.89
CA ASN A 283 -13.57 17.75 18.99
C ASN A 283 -13.49 18.73 17.82
N TYR A 284 -13.75 18.24 16.63
CA TYR A 284 -13.69 18.98 15.38
C TYR A 284 -14.97 18.75 14.59
N ASN A 285 -15.46 19.82 13.98
CA ASN A 285 -16.54 19.78 13.02
C ASN A 285 -15.99 20.26 11.67
N TYR A 286 -16.25 19.51 10.61
CA TYR A 286 -15.83 19.89 9.26
C TYR A 286 -16.84 19.46 8.22
N ARG A 287 -16.89 20.24 7.13
CA ARG A 287 -17.67 19.91 5.93
C ARG A 287 -16.77 19.27 4.88
N ILE A 288 -17.40 18.45 4.04
CA ILE A 288 -16.85 17.87 2.82
C ILE A 288 -17.51 18.61 1.67
N SER A 289 -16.71 19.35 0.90
CA SER A 289 -17.21 20.05 -0.29
C SER A 289 -17.73 19.04 -1.32
N THR A 290 -18.76 19.41 -2.08
CA THR A 290 -19.24 18.61 -3.23
C THR A 290 -19.09 19.40 -4.53
N LEU A 291 -18.97 18.69 -5.64
CA LEU A 291 -18.85 19.27 -6.99
C LEU A 291 -20.21 19.37 -7.71
N THR A 292 -21.27 18.91 -7.06
CA THR A 292 -22.62 18.85 -7.61
C THR A 292 -23.62 19.28 -6.54
N ASP A 293 -24.87 19.44 -6.97
CA ASP A 293 -26.02 19.92 -6.19
C ASP A 293 -26.46 19.03 -5.02
N ALA A 294 -25.76 17.91 -4.76
CA ALA A 294 -26.11 16.95 -3.73
C ALA A 294 -25.93 17.46 -2.28
N GLY A 295 -25.48 18.70 -2.07
CA GLY A 295 -25.24 19.27 -0.74
C GLY A 295 -23.95 18.77 -0.06
N PHE A 296 -23.54 19.43 1.02
CA PHE A 296 -22.27 19.15 1.69
C PHE A 296 -22.30 17.83 2.47
N GLY A 297 -21.20 17.07 2.41
CA GLY A 297 -20.96 16.03 3.42
C GLY A 297 -20.59 16.67 4.76
N LEU A 298 -20.98 16.03 5.86
CA LEU A 298 -20.77 16.54 7.21
C LEU A 298 -19.99 15.52 8.03
N CYS A 299 -19.01 15.96 8.80
CA CYS A 299 -18.28 15.07 9.67
C CYS A 299 -17.93 15.71 11.01
N ARG A 300 -18.06 14.90 12.05
CA ARG A 300 -17.51 15.17 13.37
C ARG A 300 -16.30 14.26 13.58
N LEU A 301 -15.25 14.81 14.17
CA LEU A 301 -14.03 14.11 14.52
C LEU A 301 -13.70 14.36 15.99
N SER A 302 -13.39 13.30 16.72
CA SER A 302 -12.88 13.36 18.08
C SER A 302 -11.48 12.77 18.11
N ILE A 303 -10.58 13.44 18.83
CA ILE A 303 -9.17 13.06 18.95
C ILE A 303 -8.84 12.96 20.43
N SER A 304 -8.43 11.77 20.86
CA SER A 304 -8.02 11.53 22.24
C SER A 304 -6.62 12.08 22.53
N SER A 305 -6.24 12.16 23.82
CA SER A 305 -4.88 12.52 24.25
C SER A 305 -3.81 11.56 23.74
N THR A 306 -4.15 10.32 23.41
CA THR A 306 -3.22 9.34 22.80
C THR A 306 -3.20 9.41 21.26
N GLY A 307 -3.92 10.37 20.66
CA GLY A 307 -3.97 10.56 19.21
C GLY A 307 -4.88 9.58 18.49
N LEU A 308 -5.68 8.75 19.16
CA LEU A 308 -6.72 7.98 18.48
C LEU A 308 -7.82 8.93 17.98
N CYS A 309 -8.05 8.92 16.66
CA CYS A 309 -9.15 9.61 16.01
C CYS A 309 -10.37 8.69 15.87
N LYS A 310 -11.55 9.25 16.14
CA LYS A 310 -12.85 8.65 15.83
C LYS A 310 -13.73 9.69 15.17
N GLY A 311 -14.21 9.40 13.97
CA GLY A 311 -15.08 10.26 13.22
C GLY A 311 -16.39 9.59 12.82
N THR A 312 -17.43 10.40 12.72
CA THR A 312 -18.77 10.01 12.27
C THR A 312 -19.31 11.10 11.37
N GLY A 313 -19.93 10.74 10.26
CA GLY A 313 -20.42 11.71 9.30
C GLY A 313 -21.47 11.17 8.33
N PHE A 314 -21.87 12.03 7.43
CA PHE A 314 -22.78 11.76 6.32
C PHE A 314 -22.16 12.30 5.04
N LEU A 315 -22.28 11.55 3.95
CA LEU A 315 -21.97 12.07 2.62
C LEU A 315 -23.09 13.00 2.14
N GLY A 316 -22.85 13.75 1.07
CA GLY A 316 -23.86 14.65 0.48
C GLY A 316 -25.16 13.91 0.12
N ASP A 317 -25.07 12.63 -0.28
CA ASP A 317 -26.24 11.79 -0.54
C ASP A 317 -26.92 11.22 0.73
N GLY A 318 -26.52 11.66 1.92
CA GLY A 318 -27.05 11.22 3.21
C GLY A 318 -26.50 9.88 3.71
N THR A 319 -25.58 9.23 2.98
CA THR A 319 -25.00 7.95 3.41
C THR A 319 -24.19 8.15 4.69
N PRO A 320 -24.51 7.47 5.80
CA PRO A 320 -23.72 7.55 7.01
C PRO A 320 -22.38 6.84 6.84
N PHE A 321 -21.33 7.38 7.45
CA PHE A 321 -20.04 6.71 7.54
C PHE A 321 -19.38 6.98 8.89
N THR A 322 -18.56 6.03 9.33
CA THR A 322 -17.74 6.17 10.53
C THR A 322 -16.31 5.78 10.19
N TYR A 323 -15.35 6.34 10.91
CA TYR A 323 -13.96 5.93 10.77
C TYR A 323 -13.22 6.01 12.10
N SER A 324 -12.15 5.22 12.21
CA SER A 324 -11.18 5.33 13.28
C SER A 324 -9.79 5.04 12.75
N ALA A 325 -8.84 5.89 13.11
CA ALA A 325 -7.44 5.75 12.74
C ALA A 325 -6.58 6.55 13.74
N PRO A 326 -5.30 6.20 13.92
CA PRO A 326 -4.39 7.02 14.68
C PRO A 326 -4.07 8.32 13.92
N LEU A 327 -3.92 9.42 14.65
CA LEU A 327 -3.43 10.69 14.12
C LEU A 327 -1.92 10.61 13.92
N LEU A 328 -1.45 10.61 12.69
CA LEU A 328 -0.05 10.59 12.32
C LEU A 328 0.59 11.94 12.64
N ASN A 329 1.84 11.93 13.09
CA ASN A 329 2.64 13.15 13.23
C ASN A 329 3.47 13.30 11.96
N ASP A 330 3.16 14.30 11.14
CA ASP A 330 3.98 14.62 9.98
C ASP A 330 4.81 15.86 10.28
N ALA A 331 6.10 15.64 10.52
CA ALA A 331 7.09 16.68 10.51
C ALA A 331 7.58 16.82 9.06
N ILE A 332 6.81 17.55 8.24
CA ILE A 332 7.36 18.01 6.96
C ILE A 332 8.39 19.09 7.31
N SER A 333 9.67 18.75 7.22
CA SER A 333 10.74 19.76 7.20
C SER A 333 10.70 20.44 5.84
N ASP A 334 9.83 21.44 5.68
CA ASP A 334 9.99 22.38 4.60
C ASP A 334 10.94 23.48 5.11
N VAL A 335 12.18 23.46 4.63
CA VAL A 335 13.26 24.37 5.05
C VAL A 335 12.91 25.84 4.71
N LEU A 336 11.87 26.07 3.91
CA LEU A 336 11.44 27.40 3.47
C LEU A 336 10.17 27.93 4.16
N LEU A 337 9.50 27.13 4.99
CA LEU A 337 8.25 27.49 5.66
C LEU A 337 8.26 26.99 7.11
N ASP A 338 8.66 27.87 8.03
CA ASP A 338 8.52 27.80 9.49
C ASP A 338 7.72 26.56 9.98
N ILE A 339 8.45 25.50 10.36
CA ILE A 339 7.95 24.12 10.53
C ILE A 339 6.83 24.08 11.57
N LYS A 340 5.58 24.05 11.11
CA LYS A 340 4.42 23.70 11.95
C LYS A 340 4.07 22.25 11.68
N LEU A 341 4.32 21.39 12.67
CA LEU A 341 3.88 20.00 12.69
C LEU A 341 2.44 19.91 12.16
N LYS A 342 2.16 18.95 11.27
CA LYS A 342 0.80 18.66 10.80
C LYS A 342 0.35 17.32 11.37
N GLY A 343 -0.86 17.27 11.93
CA GLY A 343 -1.49 16.00 12.27
C GLY A 343 -2.14 15.44 11.01
N LEU A 344 -1.82 14.21 10.59
CA LEU A 344 -2.44 13.60 9.41
C LEU A 344 -3.31 12.41 9.79
N LEU A 345 -4.44 12.25 9.11
CA LEU A 345 -5.40 11.20 9.35
C LEU A 345 -5.77 10.54 8.03
N HIS A 346 -5.36 9.27 7.90
CA HIS A 346 -5.75 8.43 6.77
C HIS A 346 -6.79 7.40 7.17
N HIS A 347 -7.99 7.55 6.64
CA HIS A 347 -9.07 6.61 6.87
C HIS A 347 -9.53 5.91 5.59
N HIS A 348 -10.12 4.73 5.79
CA HIS A 348 -10.82 3.95 4.79
C HIS A 348 -12.10 3.44 5.44
N THR A 349 -13.21 3.59 4.75
CA THR A 349 -14.52 3.08 5.19
C THR A 349 -15.24 2.47 3.98
N PRO A 350 -15.53 1.16 3.97
CA PRO A 350 -16.38 0.58 2.94
C PRO A 350 -17.82 1.07 3.09
N LEU A 351 -18.50 1.28 1.97
CA LEU A 351 -19.87 1.78 1.88
C LEU A 351 -20.72 0.87 0.99
N TYR A 352 -22.04 1.05 1.04
CA TYR A 352 -23.00 0.41 0.12
C TYR A 352 -22.87 -1.12 0.06
N GLY A 353 -22.69 -1.77 1.21
CA GLY A 353 -22.48 -3.22 1.27
C GLY A 353 -21.15 -3.67 0.64
N GLY A 354 -20.12 -2.83 0.68
CA GLY A 354 -18.80 -3.12 0.16
C GLY A 354 -18.60 -2.82 -1.32
N LYS A 355 -19.62 -2.26 -1.98
CA LYS A 355 -19.55 -1.90 -3.40
C LYS A 355 -18.92 -0.52 -3.61
N GLY A 356 -18.87 0.34 -2.58
CA GLY A 356 -18.15 1.62 -2.63
C GLY A 356 -17.31 1.83 -1.38
N GLN A 357 -16.63 2.98 -1.30
CA GLN A 357 -15.75 3.28 -0.18
C GLN A 357 -15.32 4.74 -0.15
N VAL A 358 -15.03 5.23 1.05
CA VAL A 358 -14.40 6.54 1.26
C VAL A 358 -12.99 6.35 1.77
N THR A 359 -12.05 7.09 1.20
CA THR A 359 -10.65 7.18 1.61
C THR A 359 -10.28 8.64 1.83
N SER A 360 -9.60 8.99 2.93
CA SER A 360 -9.21 10.39 3.18
C SER A 360 -7.73 10.55 3.45
N SER A 361 -7.24 11.76 3.22
CA SER A 361 -6.08 12.33 3.90
C SER A 361 -6.49 13.66 4.54
N VAL A 362 -6.77 13.64 5.85
CA VAL A 362 -7.18 14.84 6.60
C VAL A 362 -5.97 15.40 7.33
N SER A 363 -5.70 16.68 7.10
CA SER A 363 -4.66 17.46 7.76
C SER A 363 -5.22 18.33 8.88
N LEU A 364 -4.58 18.28 10.04
CA LEU A 364 -4.90 19.09 11.20
C LEU A 364 -3.72 20.01 11.48
N ASN A 365 -3.87 21.26 11.09
CA ASN A 365 -2.84 22.27 11.26
C ASN A 365 -2.96 22.88 12.66
N VAL A 366 -1.83 23.01 13.35
CA VAL A 366 -1.71 23.86 14.55
C VAL A 366 -1.05 25.14 14.08
N VAL A 367 -1.85 26.08 13.57
CA VAL A 367 -1.41 27.47 13.49
C VAL A 367 -1.86 28.13 14.79
N ALA A 368 -0.99 28.93 15.40
CA ALA A 368 -1.29 29.67 16.63
C ALA A 368 -2.69 30.30 16.56
N ALA A 369 -3.46 30.08 17.64
CA ALA A 369 -4.86 30.45 17.87
C ALA A 369 -5.97 29.66 17.14
N ASP A 370 -5.73 29.03 15.98
CA ASP A 370 -6.80 28.38 15.20
C ASP A 370 -6.43 26.98 14.70
N THR A 371 -6.98 25.95 15.35
CA THR A 371 -6.82 24.53 14.99
C THR A 371 -7.70 24.19 13.79
N GLN A 372 -7.13 24.36 12.60
CA GLN A 372 -7.82 24.19 11.32
C GLN A 372 -7.80 22.73 10.85
N VAL A 373 -8.95 22.27 10.34
CA VAL A 373 -9.09 21.02 9.58
C VAL A 373 -9.05 21.36 8.09
N THR A 374 -8.02 20.88 7.40
CA THR A 374 -7.90 20.95 5.95
C THR A 374 -7.59 19.56 5.41
N GLY A 375 -7.60 19.37 4.09
CA GLY A 375 -7.20 18.12 3.48
C GLY A 375 -8.13 17.69 2.37
N SER A 376 -7.99 16.43 1.99
CA SER A 376 -8.71 15.84 0.88
C SER A 376 -9.45 14.58 1.26
N LEU A 377 -10.63 14.43 0.67
CA LEU A 377 -11.39 13.19 0.69
C LEU A 377 -11.47 12.65 -0.73
N GLY A 378 -10.93 11.45 -0.94
CA GLY A 378 -11.15 10.65 -2.15
C GLY A 378 -12.31 9.69 -1.92
N TRP A 379 -13.39 9.83 -2.66
CA TRP A 379 -14.55 8.96 -2.56
C TRP A 379 -14.74 8.17 -3.86
N PHE A 380 -15.00 6.87 -3.73
CA PHE A 380 -15.42 6.00 -4.81
C PHE A 380 -16.84 5.48 -4.57
N ARG A 381 -17.69 5.59 -5.61
CA ARG A 381 -19.04 5.05 -5.65
C ARG A 381 -19.19 4.07 -6.81
N PRO A 382 -19.76 2.87 -6.61
CA PRO A 382 -20.07 1.94 -7.70
C PRO A 382 -21.24 2.45 -8.54
N PRO A 383 -21.34 2.03 -9.81
CA PRO A 383 -22.39 2.46 -10.72
C PRO A 383 -23.82 2.02 -10.34
N ALA A 384 -24.02 1.10 -9.39
CA ALA A 384 -25.35 0.58 -9.06
C ALA A 384 -25.85 1.10 -7.70
N LYS A 385 -26.94 1.90 -7.73
CA LYS A 385 -27.73 2.49 -6.62
C LYS A 385 -27.38 3.92 -6.21
N ALA A 386 -27.60 4.90 -7.09
CA ALA A 386 -27.67 6.31 -6.71
C ALA A 386 -28.98 6.94 -7.16
N ILE A 387 -29.67 7.63 -6.26
CA ILE A 387 -30.82 8.48 -6.62
C ILE A 387 -30.33 9.90 -6.98
N PHE A 388 -29.18 10.36 -6.45
CA PHE A 388 -28.80 11.80 -6.48
C PHE A 388 -27.39 12.14 -7.02
N LEU A 389 -26.59 11.16 -7.44
CA LEU A 389 -25.26 11.42 -8.01
C LEU A 389 -25.10 10.60 -9.30
N PRO A 390 -24.53 11.17 -10.37
CA PRO A 390 -24.41 10.47 -11.64
C PRO A 390 -23.51 9.23 -11.54
N LEU A 391 -23.74 8.29 -12.47
CA LEU A 391 -22.86 7.15 -12.75
C LEU A 391 -21.41 7.65 -12.94
N GLY A 392 -20.44 7.01 -12.28
CA GLY A 392 -19.02 7.22 -12.60
C GLY A 392 -18.32 8.42 -11.94
N LEU A 393 -18.66 8.79 -10.70
CA LEU A 393 -17.80 9.67 -9.89
C LEU A 393 -16.51 8.92 -9.49
N GLU A 394 -15.56 8.90 -10.42
CA GLU A 394 -14.21 8.38 -10.26
C GLU A 394 -13.33 9.43 -9.59
N SER A 395 -12.89 9.16 -8.35
CA SER A 395 -11.77 9.83 -7.66
C SER A 395 -11.76 11.37 -7.73
N GLN A 396 -12.67 12.02 -7.03
CA GLN A 396 -12.59 13.46 -6.79
C GLN A 396 -11.87 13.73 -5.46
N THR A 397 -10.81 14.53 -5.50
CA THR A 397 -10.15 15.07 -4.30
C THR A 397 -11.01 16.22 -3.79
N LEU A 398 -11.89 15.94 -2.82
CA LEU A 398 -12.78 16.95 -2.26
C LEU A 398 -12.10 17.71 -1.13
N ALA A 399 -12.13 19.04 -1.19
CA ALA A 399 -11.58 19.89 -0.15
C ALA A 399 -12.41 19.81 1.15
N LEU A 400 -11.70 19.66 2.26
CA LEU A 400 -12.26 19.71 3.60
C LEU A 400 -12.08 21.11 4.20
N ALA A 401 -13.10 21.56 4.94
CA ALA A 401 -13.03 22.80 5.70
C ALA A 401 -13.68 22.62 7.06
N GLY A 402 -12.93 22.87 8.13
CA GLY A 402 -13.46 22.84 9.49
C GLY A 402 -12.48 23.30 10.53
N LYS A 403 -12.90 23.21 11.79
CA LYS A 403 -12.17 23.75 12.94
C LYS A 403 -12.52 22.97 14.20
N ASN A 404 -11.73 23.17 15.26
CA ASN A 404 -12.11 22.73 16.59
C ASN A 404 -13.47 23.28 17.00
N TYR A 405 -14.27 22.43 17.63
CA TYR A 405 -15.55 22.72 18.21
C TYR A 405 -15.49 22.58 19.73
N THR A 406 -15.63 23.70 20.41
CA THR A 406 -15.77 23.75 21.87
C THR A 406 -17.24 24.00 22.21
N PRO A 407 -17.91 23.06 22.89
CA PRO A 407 -19.28 23.29 23.37
C PRO A 407 -19.35 24.55 24.25
N PRO A 408 -20.41 25.37 24.14
CA PRO A 408 -20.64 26.46 25.08
C PRO A 408 -20.91 25.89 26.48
N ALA A 409 -20.76 26.73 27.51
CA ALA A 409 -21.17 26.37 28.87
C ALA A 409 -22.69 26.11 28.94
N ALA A 410 -23.13 25.37 29.95
CA ALA A 410 -24.56 25.13 30.15
C ALA A 410 -25.33 26.47 30.24
N ASN A 411 -26.50 26.54 29.59
CA ASN A 411 -27.35 27.73 29.51
C ASN A 411 -26.72 28.97 28.85
N THR A 412 -25.62 28.79 28.11
CA THR A 412 -25.05 29.85 27.26
C THR A 412 -25.33 29.56 25.79
N ARG A 413 -25.63 30.61 25.04
CA ARG A 413 -25.80 30.55 23.60
C ARG A 413 -24.45 30.25 22.94
N VAL A 414 -24.45 29.58 21.81
CA VAL A 414 -23.29 29.53 20.91
C VAL A 414 -23.03 30.94 20.32
N ASP A 415 -22.25 31.76 21.03
CA ASP A 415 -21.95 33.15 20.63
C ASP A 415 -21.02 33.28 19.43
N THR A 416 -20.34 32.20 19.02
CA THR A 416 -19.37 32.24 17.94
C THR A 416 -19.97 32.33 16.54
N VAL A 417 -21.30 32.22 16.39
CA VAL A 417 -21.95 32.11 15.06
C VAL A 417 -23.10 33.09 14.84
N PHE A 418 -23.73 33.66 15.87
CA PHE A 418 -24.78 34.67 15.68
C PHE A 418 -24.57 35.86 16.62
N ASN A 419 -24.70 37.07 16.06
CA ASN A 419 -24.82 38.28 16.86
C ASN A 419 -26.20 38.31 17.55
N ALA A 420 -26.44 39.31 18.41
CA ALA A 420 -27.72 39.47 19.11
C ALA A 420 -28.94 39.68 18.17
N ASN A 421 -28.72 39.87 16.86
CA ASN A 421 -29.74 40.22 15.87
C ASN A 421 -30.29 39.01 15.09
N GLY A 422 -29.88 37.77 15.42
CA GLY A 422 -30.39 36.56 14.78
C GLY A 422 -29.62 36.16 13.52
N GLY A 423 -30.20 35.30 12.67
CA GLY A 423 -29.63 34.84 11.40
C GLY A 423 -30.70 34.46 10.38
N SER A 424 -30.28 34.06 9.17
CA SER A 424 -31.18 33.58 8.12
C SER A 424 -30.87 32.14 7.74
N ALA A 425 -31.89 31.29 7.71
CA ALA A 425 -31.79 29.93 7.21
C ALA A 425 -32.18 29.94 5.74
N THR A 426 -31.20 29.76 4.87
CA THR A 426 -31.40 29.67 3.42
C THR A 426 -31.26 28.21 2.98
N PHE A 427 -32.35 27.64 2.49
CA PHE A 427 -32.37 26.27 1.97
C PHE A 427 -32.39 26.32 0.45
N ALA A 428 -31.25 26.09 -0.19
CA ALA A 428 -31.10 26.09 -1.64
C ALA A 428 -31.40 24.70 -2.21
N ALA A 429 -32.24 24.64 -3.23
CA ALA A 429 -32.48 23.41 -3.96
C ALA A 429 -31.43 23.16 -5.04
N ASP A 430 -31.49 21.99 -5.65
CA ASP A 430 -30.68 21.63 -6.82
C ASP A 430 -30.87 22.56 -8.03
N SER A 431 -30.02 22.40 -9.04
CA SER A 431 -30.05 23.13 -10.31
C SER A 431 -31.35 22.98 -11.12
N THR A 432 -32.35 22.24 -10.63
CA THR A 432 -33.62 22.01 -11.34
C THR A 432 -34.77 22.92 -10.90
N GLY A 433 -34.49 23.97 -10.12
CA GLY A 433 -35.35 25.16 -10.07
C GLY A 433 -36.42 25.22 -8.98
N LEU A 434 -36.17 24.65 -7.80
CA LEU A 434 -37.05 24.86 -6.63
C LEU A 434 -36.67 26.14 -5.86
N VAL A 435 -37.69 26.75 -5.22
CA VAL A 435 -37.61 28.02 -4.49
C VAL A 435 -36.75 27.91 -3.22
N SER A 436 -35.77 28.81 -3.09
CA SER A 436 -35.01 29.00 -1.85
C SER A 436 -35.94 29.35 -0.70
N ILE A 437 -36.00 28.52 0.35
CA ILE A 437 -36.69 28.92 1.58
C ILE A 437 -35.72 29.79 2.35
N SER A 438 -36.05 31.07 2.52
CA SER A 438 -35.37 31.99 3.43
C SER A 438 -36.26 32.20 4.65
N GLN A 439 -35.77 31.86 5.85
CA GLN A 439 -36.47 32.07 7.11
C GLN A 439 -35.55 32.73 8.11
N ALA A 440 -35.96 33.89 8.62
CA ALA A 440 -35.27 34.53 9.74
C ALA A 440 -35.54 33.74 11.02
N PHE A 441 -34.50 33.58 11.84
CA PHE A 441 -34.60 32.95 13.14
C PHE A 441 -33.63 33.59 14.14
N THR A 442 -33.91 33.40 15.42
CA THR A 442 -32.99 33.69 16.51
C THR A 442 -32.64 32.41 17.27
N LEU A 443 -31.49 32.42 17.94
CA LEU A 443 -31.09 31.33 18.83
C LEU A 443 -31.27 31.79 20.28
N SER A 444 -32.09 31.06 21.05
CA SER A 444 -32.29 31.36 22.48
C SER A 444 -31.01 31.14 23.29
N THR A 445 -31.01 31.59 24.54
CA THR A 445 -29.95 31.30 25.53
C THR A 445 -29.79 29.80 25.80
N THR A 446 -30.83 29.01 25.56
CA THR A 446 -30.85 27.55 25.68
C THR A 446 -30.52 26.83 24.36
N ASN A 447 -30.01 27.53 23.35
CA ASN A 447 -29.65 27.00 22.03
C ASN A 447 -30.84 26.39 21.25
N THR A 448 -32.05 26.92 21.45
CA THR A 448 -33.23 26.55 20.66
C THR A 448 -33.49 27.55 19.55
N PHE A 449 -33.83 27.07 18.36
CA PHE A 449 -34.19 27.92 17.22
C PHE A 449 -35.59 28.49 17.43
N GLN A 450 -35.72 29.81 17.27
CA GLN A 450 -36.98 30.53 17.32
C GLN A 450 -37.20 31.19 15.95
N PHE A 451 -38.18 30.71 15.20
CA PHE A 451 -38.53 31.23 13.88
C PHE A 451 -39.57 32.33 13.98
N ALA A 452 -39.60 33.21 12.97
CA ALA A 452 -40.61 34.27 12.88
C ALA A 452 -42.04 33.71 12.92
N VAL A 453 -42.98 34.56 13.36
CA VAL A 453 -44.42 34.22 13.55
C VAL A 453 -45.06 33.65 12.27
N ASN A 454 -44.55 34.03 11.09
CA ASN A 454 -44.93 33.45 9.81
C ASN A 454 -43.89 32.43 9.34
N ASN A 455 -44.03 31.16 9.73
CA ASN A 455 -43.23 30.02 9.27
C ASN A 455 -44.03 29.15 8.26
N PRO A 456 -44.33 29.65 7.04
CA PRO A 456 -45.21 28.98 6.08
C PRO A 456 -44.63 27.66 5.56
N ASN A 457 -43.32 27.45 5.72
CA ASN A 457 -42.63 26.24 5.29
C ASN A 457 -42.42 25.24 6.44
N ALA A 458 -43.07 25.44 7.59
CA ALA A 458 -42.99 24.57 8.77
C ALA A 458 -41.55 24.15 9.11
N VAL A 459 -40.60 25.09 9.02
CA VAL A 459 -39.18 24.83 9.31
C VAL A 459 -39.03 24.54 10.80
N THR A 460 -38.46 23.38 11.10
CA THR A 460 -38.12 22.96 12.46
C THR A 460 -36.63 22.69 12.50
N LEU A 461 -35.91 23.25 13.48
CA LEU A 461 -34.48 23.00 13.69
C LEU A 461 -34.19 22.82 15.18
N LYS A 462 -33.24 21.93 15.48
CA LYS A 462 -32.74 21.65 16.81
C LYS A 462 -31.22 21.58 16.79
N LEU A 463 -30.57 22.43 17.57
CA LEU A 463 -29.13 22.40 17.82
C LEU A 463 -28.83 21.52 19.03
N ASP A 464 -27.95 20.54 18.85
CA ASP A 464 -27.22 19.90 19.94
C ASP A 464 -25.96 20.71 20.23
N ALA A 465 -26.00 21.51 21.30
CA ALA A 465 -24.87 22.37 21.69
C ALA A 465 -23.66 21.57 22.21
N LYS A 466 -23.80 20.28 22.54
CA LYS A 466 -22.65 19.44 22.91
C LYS A 466 -21.86 19.00 21.69
N THR A 467 -22.50 18.93 20.53
CA THR A 467 -21.90 18.37 19.32
C THR A 467 -21.80 19.37 18.18
N GLY A 468 -22.51 20.50 18.25
CA GLY A 468 -22.64 21.46 17.16
C GLY A 468 -23.44 20.91 15.98
N ILE A 469 -24.28 19.88 16.20
CA ILE A 469 -25.10 19.29 15.14
C ILE A 469 -26.47 19.96 15.16
N VAL A 470 -26.95 20.33 14.00
CA VAL A 470 -28.34 20.75 13.80
C VAL A 470 -29.10 19.67 13.06
N THR A 471 -30.29 19.36 13.55
CA THR A 471 -31.23 18.43 12.92
C THR A 471 -32.59 19.10 12.79
N GLY A 472 -33.43 18.63 11.87
CA GLY A 472 -34.74 19.22 11.70
C GLY A 472 -35.44 18.77 10.45
N GLY A 473 -36.36 19.60 9.97
CA GLY A 473 -37.06 19.40 8.71
C GLY A 473 -37.72 20.67 8.19
N ALA A 474 -38.01 20.69 6.90
CA ALA A 474 -38.77 21.77 6.26
C ALA A 474 -39.78 21.19 5.26
N THR A 475 -40.95 21.81 5.18
CA THR A 475 -42.00 21.52 4.20
C THR A 475 -42.00 22.62 3.16
N TYR A 476 -41.70 22.28 1.91
CA TYR A 476 -41.66 23.27 0.83
C TYR A 476 -43.06 23.68 0.38
N THR A 477 -43.21 24.90 -0.14
CA THR A 477 -44.45 25.34 -0.79
C THR A 477 -44.96 24.30 -1.78
N GLY A 478 -46.20 23.86 -1.61
CA GLY A 478 -46.84 22.83 -2.44
C GLY A 478 -46.51 21.38 -2.08
N GLN A 479 -45.70 21.14 -1.04
CA GLN A 479 -45.42 19.81 -0.51
C GLN A 479 -46.23 19.54 0.77
N THR A 480 -46.67 18.30 0.95
CA THR A 480 -47.37 17.84 2.16
C THR A 480 -46.45 17.11 3.15
N LYS A 481 -45.25 16.72 2.70
CA LYS A 481 -44.27 16.00 3.52
C LYS A 481 -43.06 16.87 3.84
N SER A 482 -42.66 16.85 5.11
CA SER A 482 -41.42 17.49 5.57
C SER A 482 -40.21 16.69 5.10
N SER A 483 -39.20 17.39 4.58
CA SER A 483 -37.90 16.81 4.22
C SER A 483 -36.94 16.92 5.40
N PRO A 484 -36.27 15.82 5.83
CA PRO A 484 -35.33 15.90 6.94
C PRO A 484 -34.08 16.71 6.59
N LEU A 485 -33.59 17.46 7.58
CA LEU A 485 -32.44 18.35 7.49
C LEU A 485 -31.38 17.96 8.49
N ARG A 486 -30.12 18.05 8.07
CA ARG A 486 -28.96 17.95 8.96
C ARG A 486 -27.91 18.99 8.59
N ALA A 487 -27.32 19.61 9.60
CA ALA A 487 -26.23 20.55 9.43
C ALA A 487 -25.20 20.42 10.57
N ILE A 488 -23.99 20.92 10.34
CA ILE A 488 -22.95 21.07 11.34
C ILE A 488 -22.61 22.54 11.50
N LEU A 489 -22.32 22.92 12.74
CA LEU A 489 -21.86 24.24 13.12
C LEU A 489 -20.38 24.40 12.79
N LEU A 490 -20.04 25.38 11.96
CA LEU A 490 -18.68 25.80 11.68
C LEU A 490 -18.40 27.18 12.33
N PRO A 491 -17.39 27.30 13.20
CA PRO A 491 -17.06 28.56 13.85
C PRO A 491 -16.61 29.66 12.86
N THR A 492 -16.69 30.93 13.30
CA THR A 492 -16.07 32.09 12.63
C THR A 492 -14.58 31.89 12.34
N GLY A 493 -14.11 32.45 11.22
CA GLY A 493 -12.72 32.39 10.78
C GLY A 493 -12.31 31.07 10.10
N THR A 494 -13.27 30.23 9.69
CA THR A 494 -12.96 29.02 8.90
C THR A 494 -12.52 29.42 7.47
N PRO A 495 -11.31 29.06 6.99
CA PRO A 495 -10.84 29.48 5.67
C PRO A 495 -11.76 29.00 4.54
N GLY A 496 -12.17 29.91 3.65
CA GLY A 496 -13.07 29.62 2.53
C GLY A 496 -14.53 29.35 2.93
N VAL A 497 -14.90 29.63 4.18
CA VAL A 497 -16.25 29.38 4.71
C VAL A 497 -16.68 30.52 5.65
N THR A 498 -17.83 31.13 5.39
CA THR A 498 -18.45 32.05 6.35
C THR A 498 -18.83 31.31 7.64
N ALA A 499 -18.91 31.99 8.78
CA ALA A 499 -19.46 31.35 9.97
C ALA A 499 -20.92 30.97 9.73
N GLY A 500 -21.34 29.78 10.16
CA GLY A 500 -22.72 29.36 9.94
C GLY A 500 -22.95 27.87 10.18
N PHE A 501 -24.20 27.44 9.97
CA PHE A 501 -24.49 26.02 9.87
C PHE A 501 -24.50 25.60 8.41
N TYR A 502 -23.76 24.54 8.11
CA TYR A 502 -23.67 23.97 6.78
C TYR A 502 -24.31 22.59 6.79
N GLY A 503 -25.23 22.34 5.87
CA GLY A 503 -26.04 21.13 5.87
C GLY A 503 -26.47 20.64 4.51
N TYR A 504 -27.16 19.50 4.53
CA TYR A 504 -27.78 18.87 3.38
C TYR A 504 -29.26 18.63 3.63
N ASN A 505 -30.02 18.53 2.55
CA ASN A 505 -31.45 18.25 2.56
C ASN A 505 -31.73 16.84 2.00
N LEU A 506 -32.47 16.04 2.77
CA LEU A 506 -32.93 14.72 2.35
C LEU A 506 -34.30 14.87 1.67
N ARG A 507 -34.32 15.20 0.38
CA ARG A 507 -35.50 14.87 -0.43
C ARG A 507 -35.46 13.38 -0.80
N PRO A 508 -36.62 12.71 -0.92
CA PRO A 508 -36.68 11.35 -1.45
C PRO A 508 -36.24 11.23 -2.92
N GLU A 509 -36.21 12.35 -3.69
CA GLU A 509 -36.11 12.29 -5.16
C GLU A 509 -35.02 13.15 -5.82
N ARG A 510 -34.52 14.25 -5.23
CA ARG A 510 -33.37 15.04 -5.75
C ARG A 510 -32.69 15.90 -4.67
N GLY A 511 -31.44 15.61 -4.29
CA GLY A 511 -30.71 16.25 -3.17
C GLY A 511 -30.66 17.79 -3.22
N GLY A 512 -30.33 18.43 -2.09
CA GLY A 512 -30.19 19.89 -2.01
C GLY A 512 -29.30 20.34 -0.86
N SER A 513 -28.90 21.61 -0.85
CA SER A 513 -27.99 22.17 0.18
C SER A 513 -28.73 23.08 1.17
N ALA A 514 -28.36 23.01 2.44
CA ALA A 514 -28.89 23.91 3.46
C ALA A 514 -27.74 24.78 3.97
N THR A 515 -27.87 26.10 3.84
CA THR A 515 -26.90 27.04 4.40
C THR A 515 -27.61 27.98 5.35
N ILE A 516 -27.26 27.89 6.62
CA ILE A 516 -27.75 28.80 7.64
C ILE A 516 -26.67 29.84 7.86
N LEU A 517 -26.92 31.06 7.39
CA LEU A 517 -25.97 32.15 7.41
C LEU A 517 -26.17 33.00 8.66
N SER A 518 -25.06 33.40 9.28
CA SER A 518 -25.07 34.60 10.12
C SER A 518 -25.38 35.82 9.25
N PRO A 519 -26.03 36.87 9.79
CA PRO A 519 -26.24 38.14 9.08
C PRO A 519 -24.93 38.72 8.54
#